data_AF-D8TZD3-F1
#
_entry.id   AF-D8TZD3-F1
#
_cell.length_a   1.000
_cell.length_b   1.000
_cell.length_c   1.000
_cell.angle_alpha   90.00
_cell.angle_beta   90.00
_cell.angle_gamma   90.00
#
_symmetry.space_group_name_H-M   'P 1'
#
loop_
_entity.id
_entity.type
_entity.pdbx_description
1 polymer ?
#
loop_
_entity_poly.entity_id
_entity_poly.type
_entity_poly.pdbx_seq_one_letter_code
_entity_poly.pdbx_strand_id
1 'polypeptide(L)'
;MALAFHALSGKLNVAYHQSASWAPCRVAIRRPQVPVRVSQLPSQEAEELQQLNKQHNQRAVSLLSVDVQNDASGPDYSIVQRNLALELVRVTEAAALAAGRWFGKGDKNAADQAAVDMMRKVLNSVAMDGVVVIGEGEKDEAPMLYCGERIGDGSMFPKVDIAVDPLDGTSLTSQGRNGAISVIAVAEQGSLFDPGPCMYMEKLAVGPQVDPDSVSLDYSVRHNIKWVAKALDKPVGDVTVLMLDRPRHADLIRQCREAGARIRLISDGDVAGAIEVAKAGAPVDMMMGIGGTPEGVIAACALKCMGGHIQGRLWPRDDKERAAAIARGYDLNKILLMDDLVRGDDVFFAATGVSDGDLLRGVRYHSGGASTNSIVMRCKSGTVRFIETYHKWAKPSVTNISLDDSDDSAAVNRRMNGNGNGATRGRGAGQRPPW
;
A
#
# COMPACT_ATOMS: atom_id res chain seq x y z
N MET A 1 34.96 -34.57 -61.38
CA MET A 1 35.25 -33.35 -60.61
C MET A 1 34.78 -33.60 -59.18
N ALA A 2 35.52 -34.33 -58.32
CA ALA A 2 36.75 -33.94 -57.59
C ALA A 2 36.49 -32.70 -56.70
N LEU A 3 36.64 -32.67 -55.36
CA LEU A 3 37.44 -33.40 -54.35
C LEU A 3 36.77 -33.24 -52.95
N ALA A 4 36.64 -34.29 -52.12
CA ALA A 4 37.50 -34.71 -50.97
C ALA A 4 37.38 -33.84 -49.68
N PHE A 5 36.73 -34.32 -48.59
CA PHE A 5 37.25 -35.08 -47.42
C PHE A 5 37.96 -34.24 -46.32
N HIS A 6 37.35 -34.04 -45.14
CA HIS A 6 37.80 -34.60 -43.85
C HIS A 6 36.96 -34.10 -42.64
N ALA A 7 36.76 -35.02 -41.70
CA ALA A 7 36.08 -34.84 -40.41
C ALA A 7 36.96 -34.12 -39.38
N LEU A 8 36.35 -33.48 -38.38
CA LEU A 8 36.72 -33.65 -36.97
C LEU A 8 35.64 -33.07 -36.03
N SER A 9 35.32 -33.91 -35.05
CA SER A 9 34.38 -33.77 -33.96
C SER A 9 34.71 -32.62 -32.99
N GLY A 10 33.69 -31.84 -32.61
CA GLY A 10 33.75 -30.94 -31.47
C GLY A 10 32.39 -30.88 -30.78
N LYS A 11 32.28 -31.47 -29.59
CA LYS A 11 31.09 -31.43 -28.73
C LYS A 11 30.73 -29.97 -28.41
N LEU A 12 29.55 -29.52 -28.81
CA LEU A 12 28.92 -28.32 -28.26
C LEU A 12 27.78 -28.77 -27.35
N ASN A 13 28.09 -28.87 -26.05
CA ASN A 13 27.09 -28.81 -24.99
C ASN A 13 26.53 -27.38 -24.96
N VAL A 14 25.24 -27.24 -25.23
CA VAL A 14 24.48 -26.04 -24.92
C VAL A 14 24.31 -26.00 -23.40
N ALA A 15 25.17 -25.25 -22.73
CA ALA A 15 25.04 -24.98 -21.31
C ALA A 15 23.89 -23.99 -21.10
N TYR A 16 22.85 -24.44 -20.40
CA TYR A 16 21.89 -23.59 -19.70
C TYR A 16 22.67 -22.63 -18.78
N HIS A 17 22.56 -21.33 -19.02
CA HIS A 17 23.03 -20.34 -18.06
C HIS A 17 22.12 -20.40 -16.83
N GLN A 18 22.61 -21.07 -15.78
CA GLN A 18 22.02 -21.00 -14.46
C GLN A 18 22.19 -19.59 -13.90
N SER A 19 21.11 -19.15 -13.28
CA SER A 19 20.89 -17.94 -12.49
C SER A 19 22.10 -17.52 -11.66
N ALA A 20 22.39 -16.22 -11.71
CA ALA A 20 23.35 -15.56 -10.85
C ALA A 20 23.10 -15.88 -9.37
N SER A 21 24.16 -16.39 -8.74
CA SER A 21 24.26 -16.66 -7.31
C SER A 21 24.22 -15.36 -6.51
N TRP A 22 23.39 -15.35 -5.46
CA TRP A 22 23.38 -14.34 -4.42
C TRP A 22 24.71 -14.36 -3.65
N ALA A 23 25.48 -13.27 -3.72
CA ALA A 23 26.62 -13.03 -2.85
C ALA A 23 26.24 -11.91 -1.85
N PRO A 24 26.30 -12.13 -0.53
CA PRO A 24 26.04 -11.08 0.44
C PRO A 24 27.19 -10.06 0.44
N CYS A 25 26.85 -8.80 0.12
CA CYS A 25 27.75 -7.67 0.15
C CYS A 25 28.10 -7.32 1.60
N ARG A 26 29.34 -7.58 2.02
CA ARG A 26 29.86 -7.16 3.34
C ARG A 26 30.24 -5.68 3.28
N VAL A 27 29.43 -4.81 3.90
CA VAL A 27 29.80 -3.41 4.15
C VAL A 27 30.79 -3.36 5.31
N ALA A 28 32.06 -3.04 5.03
CA ALA A 28 33.05 -2.76 6.05
C ALA A 28 32.88 -1.33 6.57
N ILE A 29 32.33 -1.17 7.77
CA ILE A 29 32.26 0.11 8.49
C ILE A 29 33.69 0.46 8.97
N ARG A 30 34.39 1.34 8.26
CA ARG A 30 35.60 2.00 8.81
C ARG A 30 35.16 3.14 9.72
N ARG A 31 35.33 2.97 11.04
CA ARG A 31 35.23 4.07 12.01
C ARG A 31 36.48 4.96 11.90
N PRO A 32 36.36 6.30 11.86
CA PRO A 32 37.51 7.17 12.04
C PRO A 32 37.86 7.22 13.54
N GLN A 33 38.94 6.58 13.95
CA GLN A 33 39.54 6.80 15.27
C GLN A 33 40.41 8.06 15.19
N VAL A 34 40.02 9.12 15.90
CA VAL A 34 40.95 10.19 16.30
C VAL A 34 41.57 9.74 17.63
N PRO A 35 42.89 9.48 17.71
CA PRO A 35 43.50 9.12 18.98
C PRO A 35 43.69 10.36 19.85
N VAL A 36 42.93 10.45 20.94
CA VAL A 36 43.28 11.33 22.06
C VAL A 36 44.47 10.69 22.79
N ARG A 37 45.59 11.40 22.91
CA ARG A 37 46.79 10.92 23.63
C ARG A 37 46.53 10.92 25.14
N VAL A 38 46.34 9.73 25.72
CA VAL A 38 46.19 9.48 27.16
C VAL A 38 47.56 9.49 27.85
N SER A 39 48.30 10.59 27.79
CA SER A 39 49.63 10.67 28.41
C SER A 39 49.82 11.80 29.43
N GLN A 40 48.73 12.44 29.89
CA GLN A 40 48.81 13.50 30.92
C GLN A 40 47.57 13.51 31.84
N LEU A 41 47.20 12.37 32.44
CA LEU A 41 46.19 12.32 33.52
C LEU A 41 46.82 11.72 34.78
N PRO A 42 46.50 12.24 35.99
CA PRO A 42 46.93 11.66 37.26
C PRO A 42 46.51 10.18 37.37
N SER A 43 47.36 9.34 37.96
CA SER A 43 47.25 7.87 37.92
C SER A 43 45.92 7.29 38.41
N GLN A 44 45.17 8.01 39.26
CA GLN A 44 43.86 7.56 39.75
C GLN A 44 42.73 7.73 38.72
N GLU A 45 42.75 8.78 37.90
CA GLU A 45 41.70 9.02 36.89
C GLU A 45 41.84 8.09 35.66
N ALA A 46 43.07 7.68 35.36
CA ALA A 46 43.34 6.70 34.29
C ALA A 46 42.82 5.29 34.65
N GLU A 47 42.87 4.91 35.92
CA GLU A 47 42.35 3.63 36.41
C GLU A 47 40.81 3.62 36.45
N GLU A 48 40.17 4.72 36.87
CA GLU A 48 38.71 4.86 36.82
C GLU A 48 38.17 4.83 35.38
N LEU A 49 38.82 5.52 34.43
CA LEU A 49 38.45 5.48 33.02
C LEU A 49 38.64 4.09 32.39
N GLN A 50 39.68 3.35 32.81
CA GLN A 50 39.87 1.97 32.38
C GLN A 50 38.81 1.02 32.95
N GLN A 51 38.40 1.19 34.20
CA GLN A 51 37.32 0.42 34.81
C GLN A 51 35.96 0.74 34.19
N LEU A 52 35.66 2.01 33.92
CA LEU A 52 34.45 2.43 33.22
C LEU A 52 34.38 1.85 31.80
N ASN A 53 35.50 1.87 31.07
CA ASN A 53 35.57 1.27 29.73
C ASN A 53 35.42 -0.26 29.77
N LYS A 54 35.94 -0.93 30.81
CA LYS A 54 35.76 -2.37 31.00
C LYS A 54 34.30 -2.73 31.30
N GLN A 55 33.62 -1.94 32.15
CA GLN A 55 32.20 -2.13 32.45
C GLN A 55 31.30 -1.78 31.27
N HIS A 56 31.60 -0.71 30.50
CA HIS A 56 30.88 -0.39 29.27
C HIS A 56 31.07 -1.47 28.19
N ASN A 57 32.29 -2.01 28.02
CA ASN A 57 32.50 -3.12 27.09
C ASN A 57 31.82 -4.41 27.56
N GLN A 58 31.78 -4.71 28.86
CA GLN A 58 31.07 -5.89 29.37
C GLN A 58 29.55 -5.76 29.23
N ARG A 59 28.98 -4.56 29.46
CA ARG A 59 27.56 -4.28 29.19
C ARG A 59 27.23 -4.28 27.69
N ALA A 60 28.12 -3.76 26.85
CA ALA A 60 27.96 -3.82 25.41
C ALA A 60 28.01 -5.28 24.91
N VAL A 61 28.92 -6.10 25.44
CA VAL A 61 29.02 -7.52 25.10
C VAL A 61 27.83 -8.34 25.62
N SER A 62 27.26 -8.01 26.79
CA SER A 62 26.04 -8.67 27.30
C SER A 62 24.75 -8.22 26.61
N LEU A 63 24.73 -7.01 26.03
CA LEU A 63 23.63 -6.54 25.17
C LEU A 63 23.77 -7.05 23.72
N LEU A 64 24.99 -7.41 23.30
CA LEU A 64 25.30 -8.00 22.00
C LEU A 64 25.27 -9.53 21.98
N SER A 65 25.00 -10.18 23.12
CA SER A 65 24.82 -11.64 23.21
C SER A 65 23.35 -12.07 23.14
N VAL A 66 22.47 -11.24 22.56
CA VAL A 66 21.26 -11.81 21.94
C VAL A 66 21.78 -12.55 20.73
N ASP A 67 21.83 -13.87 20.83
CA ASP A 67 22.06 -14.77 19.71
C ASP A 67 21.01 -14.44 18.63
N VAL A 68 21.35 -13.53 17.72
CA VAL A 68 20.68 -13.42 16.43
C VAL A 68 21.19 -14.62 15.64
N GLN A 69 20.65 -15.80 15.98
CA GLN A 69 20.64 -16.90 15.05
C GLN A 69 19.95 -16.37 13.80
N ASN A 70 20.76 -16.19 12.77
CA ASN A 70 20.32 -15.89 11.43
C ASN A 70 19.68 -17.17 10.86
N ASP A 71 18.61 -17.62 11.51
CA ASP A 71 17.77 -18.71 11.04
C ASP A 71 16.90 -18.13 9.93
N ALA A 72 17.50 -18.00 8.75
CA ALA A 72 16.77 -18.00 7.49
C ALA A 72 16.14 -19.39 7.23
N SER A 73 15.51 -19.96 8.27
CA SER A 73 14.60 -21.07 8.11
C SER A 73 13.37 -20.51 7.41
N GLY A 74 12.88 -21.23 6.39
CA GLY A 74 11.68 -20.83 5.66
C GLY A 74 10.46 -20.67 6.59
N PRO A 75 9.29 -20.33 6.04
CA PRO A 75 8.10 -20.06 6.84
C PRO A 75 7.82 -21.17 7.85
N ASP A 76 7.64 -20.79 9.12
CA ASP A 76 7.17 -21.69 10.17
C ASP A 76 5.69 -22.01 9.93
N TYR A 77 5.43 -23.24 9.50
CA TYR A 77 4.07 -23.74 9.23
C TYR A 77 3.34 -24.22 10.47
N SER A 78 3.95 -24.17 11.66
CA SER A 78 3.31 -24.61 12.91
C SER A 78 2.22 -23.64 13.40
N ILE A 79 2.23 -22.39 12.91
CA ILE A 79 1.25 -21.35 13.26
C ILE A 79 0.53 -20.88 11.99
N VAL A 80 -0.66 -21.45 11.72
CA VAL A 80 -1.54 -20.98 10.64
C VAL A 80 -2.61 -20.04 11.23
N GLN A 81 -2.52 -18.75 10.92
CA GLN A 81 -3.52 -17.75 11.31
C GLN A 81 -4.47 -17.44 10.16
N ARG A 82 -5.74 -17.17 10.47
CA ARG A 82 -6.71 -16.65 9.48
C ARG A 82 -6.15 -15.37 8.87
N ASN A 83 -6.18 -15.28 7.53
CA ASN A 83 -5.70 -14.11 6.82
C ASN A 83 -6.88 -13.27 6.35
N LEU A 84 -7.26 -12.28 7.17
CA LEU A 84 -8.35 -11.36 6.87
C LEU A 84 -8.14 -10.66 5.52
N ALA A 85 -6.90 -10.38 5.12
CA ALA A 85 -6.59 -9.70 3.85
C ALA A 85 -7.12 -10.46 2.61
N LEU A 86 -7.18 -11.79 2.65
CA LEU A 86 -7.73 -12.58 1.54
C LEU A 86 -9.26 -12.49 1.45
N GLU A 87 -9.95 -12.06 2.51
CA GLU A 87 -11.37 -11.74 2.46
C GLU A 87 -11.58 -10.30 1.98
N LEU A 88 -10.71 -9.37 2.40
CA LEU A 88 -10.73 -7.96 2.00
C LEU A 88 -10.47 -7.73 0.50
N VAL A 89 -9.78 -8.64 -0.19
CA VAL A 89 -9.63 -8.52 -1.66
C VAL A 89 -10.97 -8.52 -2.38
N ARG A 90 -11.93 -9.37 -1.94
CA ARG A 90 -13.27 -9.43 -2.54
C ARG A 90 -14.06 -8.14 -2.34
N VAL A 91 -13.78 -7.41 -1.26
CA VAL A 91 -14.40 -6.12 -0.96
C VAL A 91 -13.98 -5.09 -2.02
N THR A 92 -12.67 -4.92 -2.21
CA THR A 92 -12.15 -3.96 -3.21
C THR A 92 -12.43 -4.40 -4.64
N GLU A 93 -12.45 -5.71 -4.92
CA GLU A 93 -12.86 -6.24 -6.24
C GLU A 93 -14.33 -5.89 -6.56
N ALA A 94 -15.23 -6.06 -5.60
CA ALA A 94 -16.64 -5.73 -5.80
C ALA A 94 -16.85 -4.23 -6.03
N ALA A 95 -16.20 -3.39 -5.22
CA ALA A 95 -16.21 -1.94 -5.39
C ALA A 95 -15.64 -1.52 -6.75
N ALA A 96 -14.49 -2.08 -7.15
CA ALA A 96 -13.87 -1.76 -8.42
C ALA A 96 -14.69 -2.20 -9.63
N LEU A 97 -15.33 -3.38 -9.56
CA LEU A 97 -16.27 -3.85 -10.58
C LEU A 97 -17.51 -2.95 -10.69
N ALA A 98 -17.97 -2.35 -9.59
CA ALA A 98 -19.09 -1.44 -9.61
C ALA A 98 -18.68 -0.08 -10.20
N ALA A 99 -17.63 0.53 -9.67
CA ALA A 99 -17.07 1.80 -10.13
C ALA A 99 -16.63 1.75 -11.60
N GLY A 100 -16.00 0.64 -12.01
CA GLY A 100 -15.51 0.46 -13.38
C GLY A 100 -16.61 0.50 -14.45
N ARG A 101 -17.89 0.30 -14.08
CA ARG A 101 -19.03 0.48 -15.01
C ARG A 101 -19.31 1.94 -15.32
N TRP A 102 -18.76 2.86 -14.55
CA TRP A 102 -18.89 4.31 -14.71
C TRP A 102 -17.68 4.96 -15.38
N PHE A 103 -16.69 4.15 -15.76
CA PHE A 103 -15.48 4.63 -16.44
C PHE A 103 -15.82 5.42 -17.71
N GLY A 104 -15.44 6.69 -17.75
CA GLY A 104 -15.66 7.60 -18.88
C GLY A 104 -17.10 8.11 -19.05
N LYS A 105 -18.00 7.91 -18.07
CA LYS A 105 -19.41 8.33 -18.17
C LYS A 105 -19.69 9.77 -17.72
N GLY A 106 -18.69 10.49 -17.22
CA GLY A 106 -18.84 11.88 -16.78
C GLY A 106 -19.58 12.08 -15.46
N ASP A 107 -19.94 11.00 -14.76
CA ASP A 107 -20.64 11.05 -13.47
C ASP A 107 -19.75 10.47 -12.37
N LYS A 108 -19.08 11.38 -11.63
CA LYS A 108 -18.17 10.98 -10.54
C LYS A 108 -18.94 10.50 -9.31
N ASN A 109 -20.10 11.09 -9.03
CA ASN A 109 -20.87 10.77 -7.82
C ASN A 109 -21.52 9.39 -7.95
N ALA A 110 -22.02 9.05 -9.14
CA ALA A 110 -22.59 7.73 -9.37
C ALA A 110 -21.51 6.63 -9.41
N ALA A 111 -20.30 6.94 -9.91
CA ALA A 111 -19.16 6.03 -9.85
C ALA A 111 -18.77 5.71 -8.40
N ASP A 112 -18.71 6.74 -7.57
CA ASP A 112 -18.36 6.68 -6.16
C ASP A 112 -19.41 5.93 -5.35
N GLN A 113 -20.68 6.32 -5.49
CA GLN A 113 -21.81 5.64 -4.85
C GLN A 113 -21.84 4.14 -5.17
N ALA A 114 -21.62 3.76 -6.43
CA ALA A 114 -21.57 2.35 -6.82
C ALA A 114 -20.43 1.59 -6.12
N ALA A 115 -19.30 2.24 -5.88
CA ALA A 115 -18.17 1.66 -5.14
C ALA A 115 -18.52 1.49 -3.66
N VAL A 116 -19.04 2.54 -3.02
CA VAL A 116 -19.50 2.56 -1.61
C VAL A 116 -20.51 1.45 -1.35
N ASP A 117 -21.55 1.35 -2.17
CA ASP A 117 -22.63 0.38 -2.04
C ASP A 117 -22.08 -1.06 -2.01
N MET A 118 -21.24 -1.39 -2.99
CA MET A 118 -20.70 -2.74 -3.14
C MET A 118 -19.63 -3.05 -2.11
N MET A 119 -18.77 -2.08 -1.76
CA MET A 119 -17.80 -2.22 -0.68
C MET A 119 -18.50 -2.57 0.63
N ARG A 120 -19.49 -1.76 1.02
CA ARG A 120 -20.26 -1.96 2.25
C ARG A 120 -21.03 -3.27 2.24
N LYS A 121 -21.69 -3.63 1.14
CA LYS A 121 -22.43 -4.89 1.00
C LYS A 121 -21.54 -6.11 1.26
N VAL A 122 -20.33 -6.13 0.68
CA VAL A 122 -19.40 -7.24 0.89
C VAL A 122 -18.78 -7.23 2.28
N LEU A 123 -18.44 -6.05 2.83
CA LEU A 123 -17.89 -5.93 4.18
C LEU A 123 -18.81 -6.47 5.27
N ASN A 124 -20.13 -6.30 5.13
CA ASN A 124 -21.11 -6.87 6.07
C ASN A 124 -21.10 -8.41 6.12
N SER A 125 -20.46 -9.08 5.17
CA SER A 125 -20.30 -10.55 5.16
C SER A 125 -18.97 -11.04 5.75
N VAL A 126 -18.08 -10.12 6.12
CA VAL A 126 -16.75 -10.45 6.64
C VAL A 126 -16.84 -10.69 8.15
N ALA A 127 -16.26 -11.81 8.61
CA ALA A 127 -16.36 -12.19 10.02
C ALA A 127 -15.40 -11.39 10.92
N MET A 128 -15.89 -10.27 11.46
CA MET A 128 -15.19 -9.29 12.32
C MET A 128 -16.17 -8.35 13.07
N ASP A 129 -15.70 -7.65 14.11
CA ASP A 129 -16.34 -6.48 14.73
C ASP A 129 -15.55 -5.23 14.32
N GLY A 130 -15.91 -4.63 13.20
CA GLY A 130 -15.21 -3.49 12.62
C GLY A 130 -15.86 -2.15 12.96
N VAL A 131 -15.02 -1.12 13.15
CA VAL A 131 -15.45 0.28 13.23
C VAL A 131 -14.76 1.07 12.12
N VAL A 132 -15.54 1.79 11.31
CA VAL A 132 -15.00 2.69 10.29
C VAL A 132 -14.38 3.90 10.99
N VAL A 133 -13.06 4.03 10.97
CA VAL A 133 -12.32 5.20 11.47
C VAL A 133 -12.14 6.22 10.36
N ILE A 134 -11.96 5.74 9.14
CA ILE A 134 -11.82 6.56 7.93
C ILE A 134 -12.78 6.01 6.88
N GLY A 135 -13.65 6.88 6.35
CA GLY A 135 -14.55 6.53 5.25
C GLY A 135 -15.07 7.77 4.52
N GLU A 136 -16.29 7.71 4.01
CA GLU A 136 -16.88 8.72 3.11
C GLU A 136 -17.08 10.10 3.77
N GLY A 137 -17.14 10.14 5.10
CA GLY A 137 -17.30 11.36 5.87
C GLY A 137 -17.98 11.15 7.20
N GLU A 138 -18.45 12.24 7.80
CA GLU A 138 -19.23 12.19 9.03
C GLU A 138 -20.63 11.64 8.79
N LYS A 139 -21.26 11.09 9.84
CA LYS A 139 -22.57 10.43 9.76
C LYS A 139 -23.69 11.29 9.13
N ASP A 140 -23.64 12.59 9.36
CA ASP A 140 -24.64 13.53 8.84
C ASP A 140 -24.43 13.86 7.35
N GLU A 141 -23.23 13.57 6.82
CA GLU A 141 -22.81 13.90 5.46
C GLU A 141 -22.72 12.65 4.56
N ALA A 142 -22.50 11.47 5.14
CA ALA A 142 -22.36 10.20 4.46
C ALA A 142 -23.38 9.16 4.98
N PRO A 143 -24.30 8.64 4.13
CA PRO A 143 -25.29 7.65 4.56
C PRO A 143 -24.70 6.26 4.81
N MET A 144 -23.51 5.99 4.28
CA MET A 144 -22.82 4.69 4.31
C MET A 144 -21.31 4.91 4.43
N LEU A 145 -20.63 3.98 5.09
CA LEU A 145 -19.20 4.03 5.39
C LEU A 145 -18.79 5.33 6.11
N TYR A 146 -19.65 5.82 7.01
CA TYR A 146 -19.37 7.03 7.78
C TYR A 146 -18.45 6.74 8.98
N CYS A 147 -17.72 7.76 9.44
CA CYS A 147 -16.86 7.67 10.62
C CYS A 147 -17.66 7.22 11.86
N GLY A 148 -17.30 6.07 12.43
CA GLY A 148 -17.97 5.42 13.56
C GLY A 148 -19.01 4.36 13.16
N GLU A 149 -19.23 4.09 11.86
CA GLU A 149 -20.10 2.99 11.44
C GLU A 149 -19.54 1.64 11.89
N ARG A 150 -20.40 0.77 12.44
CA ARG A 150 -20.05 -0.61 12.78
C ARG A 150 -20.33 -1.53 11.60
N ILE A 151 -19.33 -2.31 11.20
CA ILE A 151 -19.36 -3.17 10.02
C ILE A 151 -18.79 -4.55 10.32
N GLY A 152 -19.36 -5.57 9.68
CA GLY A 152 -19.00 -6.98 9.83
C GLY A 152 -20.24 -7.85 9.94
N ASP A 153 -20.06 -9.16 10.07
CA ASP A 153 -21.16 -10.14 10.19
C ASP A 153 -21.76 -10.24 11.61
N GLY A 154 -21.32 -9.39 12.54
CA GLY A 154 -21.71 -9.43 13.95
C GLY A 154 -20.86 -10.35 14.83
N SER A 155 -19.79 -10.94 14.29
CA SER A 155 -18.77 -11.64 15.08
C SER A 155 -18.21 -10.73 16.18
N MET A 156 -17.98 -11.27 17.38
CA MET A 156 -17.40 -10.50 18.49
C MET A 156 -15.90 -10.20 18.32
N PHE A 157 -15.21 -10.96 17.46
CA PHE A 157 -13.78 -10.85 17.20
C PHE A 157 -13.46 -11.23 15.74
N PRO A 158 -12.34 -10.72 15.18
CA PRO A 158 -11.46 -9.70 15.77
C PRO A 158 -12.13 -8.32 15.82
N LYS A 159 -11.74 -7.49 16.80
CA LYS A 159 -12.13 -6.08 16.87
C LYS A 159 -11.14 -5.25 16.07
N VAL A 160 -11.61 -4.50 15.10
CA VAL A 160 -10.74 -3.85 14.12
C VAL A 160 -11.17 -2.42 13.83
N ASP A 161 -10.18 -1.58 13.55
CA ASP A 161 -10.38 -0.29 12.89
C ASP A 161 -10.33 -0.51 11.38
N ILE A 162 -11.22 0.18 10.65
CA ILE A 162 -11.35 0.12 9.21
C ILE A 162 -11.09 1.51 8.62
N ALA A 163 -10.21 1.58 7.63
CA ALA A 163 -10.07 2.73 6.75
C ALA A 163 -10.41 2.32 5.32
N VAL A 164 -11.38 3.00 4.71
CA VAL A 164 -11.84 2.73 3.36
C VAL A 164 -11.70 3.95 2.49
N ASP A 165 -11.33 3.71 1.23
CA ASP A 165 -11.48 4.64 0.12
C ASP A 165 -12.08 3.81 -1.04
N PRO A 166 -13.42 3.73 -1.12
CA PRO A 166 -14.11 2.95 -2.13
C PRO A 166 -13.67 3.28 -3.55
N LEU A 167 -13.34 4.55 -3.83
CA LEU A 167 -12.89 5.02 -5.13
C LEU A 167 -11.89 6.19 -5.04
N ASP A 168 -10.61 5.86 -4.84
CA ASP A 168 -9.52 6.82 -4.98
C ASP A 168 -9.39 7.20 -6.46
N GLY A 169 -9.85 8.41 -6.80
CA GLY A 169 -9.92 8.89 -8.19
C GLY A 169 -11.32 8.84 -8.81
N THR A 170 -12.35 9.33 -8.10
CA THR A 170 -13.70 9.55 -8.67
C THR A 170 -13.67 10.40 -9.95
N SER A 171 -12.85 11.46 -9.97
CA SER A 171 -12.61 12.29 -11.15
C SER A 171 -11.89 11.54 -12.28
N LEU A 172 -10.92 10.69 -11.94
CA LEU A 172 -10.23 9.84 -12.92
C LEU A 172 -11.22 8.88 -13.59
N THR A 173 -12.04 8.20 -12.79
CA THR A 173 -13.04 7.25 -13.27
C THR A 173 -14.06 7.91 -14.18
N SER A 174 -14.70 8.99 -13.72
CA SER A 174 -15.71 9.69 -14.52
C SER A 174 -15.18 10.22 -15.85
N GLN A 175 -13.91 10.65 -15.89
CA GLN A 175 -13.26 11.19 -17.10
C GLN A 175 -12.61 10.11 -17.98
N GLY A 176 -12.64 8.83 -17.57
CA GLY A 176 -12.01 7.76 -18.32
C GLY A 176 -10.48 7.82 -18.29
N ARG A 177 -9.91 8.30 -17.18
CA ARG A 177 -8.46 8.45 -16.98
C ARG A 177 -7.88 7.34 -16.11
N ASN A 178 -6.60 7.11 -16.32
CA ASN A 178 -5.79 6.13 -15.61
C ASN A 178 -5.53 6.55 -14.15
N GLY A 179 -5.27 5.56 -13.29
CA GLY A 179 -4.82 5.72 -11.91
C GLY A 179 -5.86 5.50 -10.82
N ALA A 180 -7.12 5.19 -11.15
CA ALA A 180 -8.16 4.98 -10.15
C ALA A 180 -8.07 3.59 -9.52
N ILE A 181 -8.17 3.52 -8.19
CA ILE A 181 -8.15 2.28 -7.42
C ILE A 181 -9.25 2.28 -6.35
N SER A 182 -9.66 1.10 -5.89
CA SER A 182 -10.48 0.92 -4.70
C SER A 182 -9.63 0.34 -3.58
N VAL A 183 -9.72 0.88 -2.36
CA VAL A 183 -8.77 0.59 -1.27
C VAL A 183 -9.46 0.35 0.06
N ILE A 184 -8.89 -0.59 0.83
CA ILE A 184 -9.22 -0.79 2.24
C ILE A 184 -7.97 -1.14 3.04
N ALA A 185 -7.87 -0.57 4.24
CA ALA A 185 -6.94 -0.96 5.28
C ALA A 185 -7.70 -1.35 6.55
N VAL A 186 -7.20 -2.37 7.24
CA VAL A 186 -7.77 -2.86 8.50
C VAL A 186 -6.63 -3.07 9.50
N ALA A 187 -6.79 -2.55 10.71
CA ALA A 187 -5.84 -2.71 11.80
C ALA A 187 -6.55 -3.14 13.09
N GLU A 188 -5.79 -3.53 14.11
CA GLU A 188 -6.34 -3.70 15.46
C GLU A 188 -7.11 -2.45 15.92
N GLN A 189 -8.18 -2.63 16.68
CA GLN A 189 -8.99 -1.51 17.14
C GLN A 189 -8.17 -0.48 17.95
N GLY A 190 -8.33 0.79 17.61
CA GLY A 190 -7.59 1.93 18.14
C GLY A 190 -6.24 2.17 17.47
N SER A 191 -5.83 1.38 16.48
CA SER A 191 -4.49 1.50 15.89
C SER A 191 -4.41 2.53 14.77
N LEU A 192 -5.52 2.91 14.14
CA LEU A 192 -5.50 3.91 13.07
C LEU A 192 -5.57 5.34 13.64
N PHE A 193 -4.77 6.23 13.06
CA PHE A 193 -4.84 7.65 13.37
C PHE A 193 -6.18 8.24 12.93
N ASP A 194 -6.88 8.93 13.84
CA ASP A 194 -8.09 9.70 13.55
C ASP A 194 -7.69 11.04 12.88
N PRO A 195 -8.03 11.26 11.59
CA PRO A 195 -7.75 12.51 10.88
C PRO A 195 -8.35 13.75 11.55
N GLY A 196 -9.42 13.55 12.33
CA GLY A 196 -10.16 14.62 12.98
C GLY A 196 -10.66 15.66 11.98
N PRO A 197 -10.62 16.96 12.33
CA PRO A 197 -11.12 18.02 11.46
C PRO A 197 -10.16 18.41 10.32
N CYS A 198 -8.95 17.84 10.29
CA CYS A 198 -7.91 18.21 9.32
C CYS A 198 -7.97 17.29 8.10
N MET A 199 -8.67 17.73 7.06
CA MET A 199 -8.84 16.94 5.83
C MET A 199 -7.56 16.80 5.00
N TYR A 200 -6.54 17.65 5.23
CA TYR A 200 -5.28 17.64 4.48
C TYR A 200 -4.06 17.49 5.39
N MET A 201 -3.02 16.87 4.84
CA MET A 201 -1.70 16.77 5.45
C MET A 201 -0.59 16.86 4.41
N GLU A 202 0.55 17.41 4.82
CA GLU A 202 1.82 17.22 4.12
C GLU A 202 2.26 15.76 4.27
N LYS A 203 2.79 15.20 3.19
CA LYS A 203 3.23 13.80 3.09
C LYS A 203 4.63 13.75 2.52
N LEU A 204 5.47 12.87 3.08
CA LEU A 204 6.72 12.42 2.49
C LEU A 204 6.76 10.90 2.58
N ALA A 205 6.74 10.20 1.45
CA ALA A 205 6.82 8.74 1.41
C ALA A 205 8.06 8.26 0.64
N VAL A 206 8.70 7.21 1.14
CA VAL A 206 9.89 6.58 0.57
C VAL A 206 9.84 5.05 0.69
N GLY A 207 10.54 4.36 -0.21
CA GLY A 207 10.62 2.90 -0.23
C GLY A 207 11.54 2.31 0.86
N PRO A 208 11.55 0.98 1.02
CA PRO A 208 12.30 0.27 2.06
C PRO A 208 13.83 0.42 1.98
N GLN A 209 14.35 0.89 0.84
CA GLN A 209 15.79 1.12 0.65
C GLN A 209 16.27 2.41 1.31
N VAL A 210 15.35 3.32 1.65
CA VAL A 210 15.68 4.63 2.23
C VAL A 210 15.54 4.57 3.74
N ASP A 211 16.62 4.90 4.44
CA ASP A 211 16.62 5.04 5.90
C ASP A 211 15.63 6.16 6.30
N PRO A 212 14.59 5.88 7.10
CA PRO A 212 13.59 6.87 7.49
C PRO A 212 14.17 8.05 8.25
N ASP A 213 15.29 7.87 8.95
CA ASP A 213 15.96 8.95 9.70
C ASP A 213 16.79 9.87 8.78
N SER A 214 16.99 9.47 7.52
CA SER A 214 17.73 10.25 6.54
C SER A 214 16.88 11.26 5.77
N VAL A 215 15.55 11.20 5.93
CA VAL A 215 14.57 12.08 5.27
C VAL A 215 13.63 12.69 6.29
N SER A 216 13.20 13.93 6.04
CA SER A 216 12.25 14.60 6.95
C SER A 216 11.44 15.68 6.24
N LEU A 217 10.18 15.85 6.65
CA LEU A 217 9.37 17.02 6.27
C LEU A 217 10.01 18.36 6.74
N ASP A 218 10.89 18.34 7.75
CA ASP A 218 11.64 19.53 8.18
C ASP A 218 12.90 19.81 7.36
N TYR A 219 13.29 18.88 6.49
CA TYR A 219 14.45 19.07 5.64
C TYR A 219 14.07 19.76 4.33
N SER A 220 15.02 20.51 3.77
CA SER A 220 14.85 21.08 2.43
C SER A 220 14.59 19.96 1.40
N VAL A 221 13.78 20.26 0.39
CA VAL A 221 13.47 19.34 -0.72
C VAL A 221 14.74 18.77 -1.36
N ARG A 222 15.76 19.62 -1.58
CA ARG A 222 17.08 19.22 -2.11
C ARG A 222 17.78 18.18 -1.23
N HIS A 223 17.67 18.30 0.09
CA HIS A 223 18.28 17.37 1.04
C HIS A 223 17.62 16.00 0.96
N ASN A 224 16.28 15.96 1.03
CA ASN A 224 15.52 14.71 0.91
C ASN A 224 15.82 13.97 -0.40
N ILE A 225 15.77 14.69 -1.54
CA ILE A 225 16.08 14.13 -2.86
C ILE A 225 17.51 13.56 -2.90
N LYS A 226 18.49 14.26 -2.34
CA LYS A 226 19.89 13.82 -2.32
C LYS A 226 20.06 12.53 -1.50
N TRP A 227 19.34 12.39 -0.39
CA TRP A 227 19.39 11.18 0.42
C TRP A 227 18.70 9.99 -0.23
N VAL A 228 17.54 10.21 -0.85
CA VAL A 228 16.88 9.19 -1.67
C VAL A 228 17.79 8.74 -2.80
N ALA A 229 18.43 9.67 -3.52
CA ALA A 229 19.41 9.36 -4.57
C ALA A 229 20.56 8.48 -4.05
N LYS A 230 21.11 8.84 -2.88
CA LYS A 230 22.20 8.10 -2.24
C LYS A 230 21.78 6.70 -1.78
N ALA A 231 20.60 6.57 -1.20
CA ALA A 231 20.06 5.29 -0.73
C ALA A 231 19.78 4.32 -1.89
N LEU A 232 19.35 4.85 -3.03
CA LEU A 232 19.07 4.09 -4.25
C LEU A 232 20.28 3.94 -5.19
N ASP A 233 21.47 4.39 -4.76
CA ASP A 233 22.72 4.38 -5.53
C ASP A 233 22.55 4.91 -6.98
N LYS A 234 21.90 6.08 -7.11
CA LYS A 234 21.66 6.69 -8.41
C LYS A 234 21.86 8.20 -8.43
N PRO A 235 22.13 8.79 -9.61
CA PRO A 235 22.23 10.25 -9.75
C PRO A 235 20.93 10.94 -9.32
N VAL A 236 21.05 12.17 -8.79
CA VAL A 236 19.88 13.01 -8.45
C VAL A 236 18.97 13.23 -9.66
N GLY A 237 19.55 13.34 -10.87
CA GLY A 237 18.82 13.45 -12.14
C GLY A 237 17.89 12.28 -12.46
N ASP A 238 18.13 11.12 -11.85
CA ASP A 238 17.35 9.90 -12.05
C ASP A 238 16.32 9.67 -10.95
N VAL A 239 16.31 10.48 -9.89
CA VAL A 239 15.26 10.47 -8.87
C VAL A 239 14.00 11.09 -9.43
N THR A 240 12.87 10.38 -9.31
CA THR A 240 11.54 10.82 -9.71
C THR A 240 10.67 11.04 -8.47
N VAL A 241 10.25 12.28 -8.25
CA VAL A 241 9.35 12.69 -7.17
C VAL A 241 7.91 12.67 -7.69
N LEU A 242 7.03 11.89 -7.06
CA LEU A 242 5.59 11.91 -7.32
C LEU A 242 4.91 12.97 -6.46
N MET A 243 4.00 13.74 -7.06
CA MET A 243 3.15 14.68 -6.32
C MET A 243 1.86 15.00 -7.09
N LEU A 244 0.83 15.45 -6.37
CA LEU A 244 -0.40 15.95 -6.98
C LEU A 244 -0.14 17.25 -7.78
N ASP A 245 -0.72 17.36 -8.97
CA ASP A 245 -0.72 18.59 -9.75
C ASP A 245 -1.76 19.56 -9.19
N ARG A 246 -1.29 20.48 -8.33
CA ARG A 246 -2.13 21.45 -7.64
C ARG A 246 -1.40 22.79 -7.54
N PRO A 247 -2.11 23.93 -7.59
CA PRO A 247 -1.49 25.25 -7.39
C PRO A 247 -0.69 25.36 -6.08
N ARG A 248 -1.17 24.73 -5.01
CA ARG A 248 -0.47 24.67 -3.71
C ARG A 248 0.91 23.99 -3.76
N HIS A 249 1.22 23.22 -4.80
CA HIS A 249 2.52 22.57 -4.98
C HIS A 249 3.46 23.30 -5.93
N ALA A 250 3.10 24.49 -6.44
CA ALA A 250 3.95 25.23 -7.38
C ALA A 250 5.37 25.48 -6.83
N ASP A 251 5.47 25.78 -5.54
CA ASP A 251 6.75 25.99 -4.87
C ASP A 251 7.56 24.69 -4.74
N LEU A 252 6.92 23.60 -4.30
CA LEU A 252 7.52 22.27 -4.21
C LEU A 252 8.02 21.79 -5.59
N ILE A 253 7.22 21.97 -6.64
CA ILE A 253 7.58 21.65 -8.02
C ILE A 253 8.84 22.41 -8.44
N ARG A 254 8.90 23.72 -8.14
CA ARG A 254 10.08 24.54 -8.43
C ARG A 254 11.32 24.02 -7.69
N GLN A 255 11.20 23.74 -6.39
CA GLN A 255 12.29 23.22 -5.57
C GLN A 255 12.80 21.86 -6.05
N CYS A 256 11.92 20.94 -6.46
CA CYS A 256 12.31 19.64 -7.04
C CYS A 256 13.09 19.82 -8.36
N ARG A 257 12.65 20.72 -9.24
CA ARG A 257 13.35 21.04 -10.49
C ARG A 257 14.72 21.67 -10.23
N GLU A 258 14.81 22.61 -9.29
CA GLU A 258 16.08 23.22 -8.87
C GLU A 258 17.04 22.23 -8.21
N ALA A 259 16.51 21.22 -7.52
CA ALA A 259 17.30 20.12 -6.98
C ALA A 259 17.85 19.20 -8.08
N GLY A 260 17.26 19.21 -9.27
CA GLY A 260 17.66 18.42 -10.42
C GLY A 260 16.91 17.10 -10.57
N ALA A 261 15.88 16.85 -9.76
CA ALA A 261 15.07 15.65 -9.85
C ALA A 261 14.03 15.73 -10.98
N ARG A 262 13.57 14.56 -11.42
CA ARG A 262 12.39 14.39 -12.27
C ARG A 262 11.13 14.48 -11.42
N ILE A 263 10.02 14.86 -12.04
CA ILE A 263 8.72 14.96 -11.37
C ILE A 263 7.69 14.16 -12.15
N ARG A 264 6.91 13.35 -11.43
CA ARG A 264 5.69 12.74 -11.94
C ARG A 264 4.50 13.45 -11.30
N LEU A 265 3.76 14.20 -12.11
CA LEU A 265 2.54 14.86 -11.69
C LEU A 265 1.34 13.93 -11.91
N ILE A 266 0.52 13.78 -10.87
CA ILE A 266 -0.76 13.05 -10.95
C ILE A 266 -1.91 14.01 -10.66
N SER A 267 -3.05 13.87 -11.34
CA SER A 267 -4.19 14.74 -11.04
C SER A 267 -4.86 14.33 -9.75
N ASP A 268 -5.01 13.04 -9.46
CA ASP A 268 -5.65 12.49 -8.27
C ASP A 268 -4.97 11.15 -7.96
N GLY A 269 -5.26 10.51 -6.81
CA GLY A 269 -4.73 9.18 -6.54
C GLY A 269 -3.40 9.13 -5.79
N ASP A 270 -3.25 9.86 -4.68
CA ASP A 270 -1.98 9.86 -3.94
C ASP A 270 -1.77 8.64 -3.02
N VAL A 271 -2.80 7.81 -2.79
CA VAL A 271 -2.65 6.50 -2.12
C VAL A 271 -1.83 5.56 -3.01
N ALA A 272 -2.24 5.39 -4.27
CA ALA A 272 -1.53 4.57 -5.24
C ALA A 272 -0.08 5.06 -5.41
N GLY A 273 0.09 6.39 -5.55
CA GLY A 273 1.39 7.03 -5.70
C GLY A 273 2.32 6.81 -4.50
N ALA A 274 1.79 6.84 -3.28
CA ALA A 274 2.55 6.53 -2.07
C ALA A 274 2.98 5.07 -2.03
N ILE A 275 2.13 4.13 -2.44
CA ILE A 275 2.45 2.70 -2.45
C ILE A 275 3.49 2.36 -3.52
N GLU A 276 3.43 3.04 -4.67
CA GLU A 276 4.36 2.82 -5.78
C GLU A 276 5.82 2.97 -5.36
N VAL A 277 6.16 3.89 -4.44
CA VAL A 277 7.55 4.13 -4.02
C VAL A 277 8.21 2.91 -3.35
N ALA A 278 7.42 1.99 -2.81
CA ALA A 278 7.92 0.78 -2.15
C ALA A 278 7.99 -0.44 -3.08
N LYS A 279 7.53 -0.32 -4.32
CA LYS A 279 7.57 -1.40 -5.31
C LYS A 279 8.98 -1.57 -5.87
N ALA A 280 9.45 -2.81 -5.97
CA ALA A 280 10.72 -3.09 -6.64
C ALA A 280 10.64 -2.68 -8.13
N GLY A 281 11.61 -1.87 -8.59
CA GLY A 281 11.60 -1.35 -9.96
C GLY A 281 10.48 -0.34 -10.22
N ALA A 282 10.00 0.36 -9.18
CA ALA A 282 9.01 1.41 -9.30
C ALA A 282 9.44 2.53 -10.27
N PRO A 283 8.49 3.16 -10.97
CA PRO A 283 8.76 4.33 -11.81
C PRO A 283 9.00 5.62 -11.01
N VAL A 284 8.81 5.57 -9.69
CA VAL A 284 8.90 6.69 -8.75
C VAL A 284 9.68 6.26 -7.50
N ASP A 285 10.40 7.20 -6.90
CA ASP A 285 11.34 6.91 -5.80
C ASP A 285 10.93 7.51 -4.47
N MET A 286 10.16 8.58 -4.52
CA MET A 286 9.61 9.25 -3.36
C MET A 286 8.34 10.00 -3.74
N MET A 287 7.45 10.20 -2.77
CA MET A 287 6.30 11.07 -2.88
C MET A 287 6.46 12.27 -1.94
N MET A 288 6.11 13.47 -2.40
CA MET A 288 6.06 14.67 -1.55
C MET A 288 4.82 15.51 -1.86
N GLY A 289 4.29 16.21 -0.86
CA GLY A 289 3.29 17.26 -1.06
C GLY A 289 2.10 17.14 -0.12
N ILE A 290 1.10 17.97 -0.34
CA ILE A 290 -0.13 18.08 0.45
C ILE A 290 -1.27 17.32 -0.25
N GLY A 291 -1.77 16.30 0.44
CA GLY A 291 -2.92 15.48 0.02
C GLY A 291 -3.86 15.23 1.19
N GLY A 292 -4.88 14.39 0.99
CA GLY A 292 -5.85 14.14 2.04
C GLY A 292 -5.27 13.36 3.22
N THR A 293 -5.63 13.73 4.45
CA THR A 293 -5.17 13.03 5.67
C THR A 293 -5.64 11.58 5.72
N PRO A 294 -6.92 11.26 5.43
CA PRO A 294 -7.41 9.88 5.32
C PRO A 294 -6.51 8.96 4.48
N GLU A 295 -6.19 9.43 3.27
CA GLU A 295 -5.37 8.74 2.28
C GLU A 295 -3.93 8.55 2.77
N GLY A 296 -3.41 9.48 3.58
CA GLY A 296 -2.12 9.36 4.24
C GLY A 296 -2.06 8.20 5.24
N VAL A 297 -3.12 7.99 6.04
CA VAL A 297 -3.22 6.87 6.98
C VAL A 297 -3.36 5.54 6.23
N ILE A 298 -4.17 5.50 5.16
CA ILE A 298 -4.32 4.33 4.29
C ILE A 298 -2.98 3.96 3.64
N ALA A 299 -2.26 4.95 3.10
CA ALA A 299 -0.92 4.76 2.53
C ALA A 299 0.09 4.26 3.56
N ALA A 300 0.03 4.76 4.80
CA ALA A 300 0.86 4.29 5.91
C ALA A 300 0.66 2.79 6.18
N CYS A 301 -0.59 2.32 6.17
CA CYS A 301 -0.90 0.89 6.35
C CYS A 301 -0.24 0.02 5.27
N ALA A 302 -0.33 0.44 4.00
CA ALA A 302 0.29 -0.29 2.90
C ALA A 302 1.82 -0.25 2.97
N LEU A 303 2.41 0.93 3.20
CA LEU A 303 3.86 1.10 3.29
C LEU A 303 4.45 0.31 4.46
N LYS A 304 3.77 0.29 5.62
CA LYS A 304 4.18 -0.55 6.75
C LYS A 304 4.23 -2.02 6.37
N CYS A 305 3.26 -2.50 5.58
CA CYS A 305 3.29 -3.88 5.07
C CYS A 305 4.44 -4.16 4.09
N MET A 306 4.91 -3.15 3.36
CA MET A 306 5.97 -3.27 2.35
C MET A 306 7.36 -2.89 2.89
N GLY A 307 7.46 -2.45 4.14
CA GLY A 307 8.69 -1.93 4.76
C GLY A 307 9.09 -0.53 4.29
N GLY A 308 8.19 0.20 3.61
CA GLY A 308 8.40 1.61 3.28
C GLY A 308 8.06 2.54 4.44
N HIS A 309 8.30 3.83 4.25
CA HIS A 309 8.10 4.84 5.28
C HIS A 309 7.28 6.02 4.76
N ILE A 310 6.42 6.58 5.61
CA ILE A 310 5.71 7.82 5.36
C ILE A 310 5.76 8.71 6.60
N GLN A 311 5.95 10.00 6.37
CA GLN A 311 5.79 11.06 7.35
C GLN A 311 4.60 11.92 6.97
N GLY A 312 3.87 12.37 7.98
CA GLY A 312 2.71 13.22 7.87
C GLY A 312 2.83 14.49 8.71
N ARG A 313 2.28 15.62 8.26
CA ARG A 313 2.05 16.80 9.10
C ARG A 313 0.70 17.41 8.76
N LEU A 314 -0.17 17.58 9.75
CA LEU A 314 -1.52 18.11 9.52
C LEU A 314 -1.44 19.51 8.87
N TRP A 315 -2.26 19.73 7.86
CA TRP A 315 -2.29 20.95 7.06
C TRP A 315 -3.71 21.53 7.07
N PRO A 316 -4.06 22.35 8.09
CA PRO A 316 -5.36 23.01 8.12
C PRO A 316 -5.50 23.99 6.95
N ARG A 317 -6.64 23.95 6.25
CA ARG A 317 -6.91 24.82 5.09
C ARG A 317 -7.13 26.28 5.47
N ASP A 318 -7.68 26.50 6.67
CA ASP A 318 -8.06 27.80 7.18
C ASP A 318 -7.98 27.85 8.72
N ASP A 319 -8.23 29.03 9.28
CA ASP A 319 -8.17 29.26 10.73
C ASP A 319 -9.28 28.52 11.49
N LYS A 320 -10.39 28.17 10.83
CA LYS A 320 -11.49 27.42 11.45
C LYS A 320 -11.08 25.97 11.69
N GLU A 321 -10.51 25.31 10.67
CA GLU A 321 -9.94 23.96 10.82
C GLU A 321 -8.79 23.96 11.83
N ARG A 322 -7.91 24.95 11.76
CA ARG A 322 -6.81 25.11 12.72
C ARG A 322 -7.32 25.17 14.16
N ALA A 323 -8.30 26.04 14.43
CA ALA A 323 -8.89 26.19 15.75
C ALA A 323 -9.59 24.90 16.21
N ALA A 324 -10.33 24.23 15.31
CA ALA A 324 -11.00 22.96 15.61
C ALA A 324 -10.01 21.84 15.95
N ALA A 325 -8.90 21.75 15.23
CA ALA A 325 -7.84 20.78 15.48
C ALA A 325 -7.15 21.03 16.83
N ILE A 326 -6.78 22.28 17.12
CA ILE A 326 -6.17 22.65 18.41
C ILE A 326 -7.14 22.37 19.57
N ALA A 327 -8.42 22.70 19.41
CA ALA A 327 -9.45 22.45 20.43
C ALA A 327 -9.64 20.95 20.72
N ARG A 328 -9.41 20.07 19.73
CA ARG A 328 -9.39 18.61 19.88
C ARG A 328 -8.04 18.06 20.36
N GLY A 329 -7.05 18.91 20.60
CA GLY A 329 -5.75 18.53 21.17
C GLY A 329 -4.70 18.08 20.14
N TYR A 330 -4.91 18.32 18.84
CA TYR A 330 -3.91 18.01 17.82
C TYR A 330 -2.73 19.01 17.88
N ASP A 331 -1.51 18.48 17.86
CA ASP A 331 -0.30 19.28 17.65
C ASP A 331 -0.03 19.42 16.14
N LEU A 332 -0.26 20.63 15.62
CA LEU A 332 -0.11 20.94 14.20
C LEU A 332 1.35 21.04 13.73
N ASN A 333 2.32 21.12 14.65
CA ASN A 333 3.74 21.16 14.30
C ASN A 333 4.38 19.76 14.29
N LYS A 334 3.72 18.79 14.93
CA LYS A 334 4.22 17.41 15.02
C LYS A 334 4.35 16.78 13.64
N ILE A 335 5.49 16.15 13.39
CA ILE A 335 5.63 15.15 12.32
C ILE A 335 5.07 13.85 12.86
N LEU A 336 4.01 13.38 12.23
CA LEU A 336 3.43 12.05 12.43
C LEU A 336 4.31 11.05 11.69
N LEU A 337 4.98 10.18 12.43
CA LEU A 337 5.75 9.06 11.88
C LEU A 337 4.83 7.86 11.59
N MET A 338 5.39 6.79 11.02
CA MET A 338 4.63 5.58 10.68
C MET A 338 3.78 5.07 11.85
N ASP A 339 4.35 4.95 13.05
CA ASP A 339 3.65 4.44 14.23
C ASP A 339 2.71 5.49 14.87
N ASP A 340 2.78 6.76 14.48
CA ASP A 340 1.74 7.72 14.82
C ASP A 340 0.50 7.56 13.92
N LEU A 341 0.71 7.17 12.65
CA LEU A 341 -0.36 6.98 11.66
C LEU A 341 -1.05 5.61 11.79
N VAL A 342 -0.27 4.55 12.04
CA VAL A 342 -0.78 3.19 12.22
C VAL A 342 0.05 2.41 13.23
N ARG A 343 -0.55 2.14 14.40
CA ARG A 343 0.09 1.40 15.51
C ARG A 343 0.01 -0.11 15.31
N GLY A 344 1.01 -0.82 15.84
CA GLY A 344 1.05 -2.29 15.82
C GLY A 344 1.24 -2.92 14.43
N ASP A 345 1.32 -4.24 14.40
CA ASP A 345 1.70 -5.00 13.19
C ASP A 345 0.58 -5.92 12.66
N ASP A 346 -0.54 -6.03 13.38
CA ASP A 346 -1.75 -6.70 12.89
C ASP A 346 -2.54 -5.76 11.95
N VAL A 347 -1.87 -5.41 10.85
CA VAL A 347 -2.35 -4.51 9.78
C VAL A 347 -2.51 -5.32 8.50
N PHE A 348 -3.64 -5.11 7.82
CA PHE A 348 -4.00 -5.71 6.55
C PHE A 348 -4.34 -4.61 5.55
N PHE A 349 -3.98 -4.84 4.29
CA PHE A 349 -4.26 -3.90 3.21
C PHE A 349 -4.74 -4.66 1.98
N ALA A 350 -5.73 -4.12 1.28
CA ALA A 350 -6.12 -4.59 -0.04
C ALA A 350 -6.44 -3.40 -0.95
N ALA A 351 -6.07 -3.50 -2.22
CA ALA A 351 -6.49 -2.57 -3.26
C ALA A 351 -6.77 -3.30 -4.57
N THR A 352 -7.71 -2.79 -5.36
CA THR A 352 -8.04 -3.30 -6.69
C THR A 352 -8.09 -2.17 -7.70
N GLY A 353 -7.48 -2.37 -8.88
CA GLY A 353 -7.48 -1.37 -9.95
C GLY A 353 -8.86 -1.18 -10.58
N VAL A 354 -9.32 0.07 -10.62
CA VAL A 354 -10.56 0.49 -11.31
C VAL A 354 -10.23 0.83 -12.76
N SER A 355 -9.24 1.72 -12.95
CA SER A 355 -8.63 2.03 -14.24
C SER A 355 -7.15 1.65 -14.25
N ASP A 356 -6.52 1.67 -15.41
CA ASP A 356 -5.11 1.28 -15.50
C ASP A 356 -4.22 2.25 -14.72
N GLY A 357 -3.33 1.72 -13.89
CA GLY A 357 -2.28 2.47 -13.21
C GLY A 357 -0.97 1.67 -13.18
N ASP A 358 0.07 2.26 -12.60
CA ASP A 358 1.39 1.61 -12.57
C ASP A 358 1.49 0.57 -11.45
N LEU A 359 0.64 0.70 -10.42
CA LEU A 359 0.48 -0.31 -9.38
C LEU A 359 -0.37 -1.50 -9.85
N LEU A 360 -1.57 -1.24 -10.37
CA LEU A 360 -2.59 -2.24 -10.72
C LEU A 360 -3.22 -1.98 -12.09
N ARG A 361 -3.54 -3.06 -12.80
CA ARG A 361 -4.38 -2.97 -14.00
C ARG A 361 -5.83 -2.68 -13.61
N GLY A 362 -6.51 -1.87 -14.42
CA GLY A 362 -7.94 -1.61 -14.26
C GLY A 362 -8.82 -2.81 -14.59
N VAL A 363 -10.11 -2.69 -14.28
CA VAL A 363 -11.10 -3.71 -14.62
C VAL A 363 -11.18 -3.91 -16.13
N ARG A 364 -11.33 -5.16 -16.58
CA ARG A 364 -11.62 -5.50 -17.98
C ARG A 364 -12.90 -6.30 -18.08
N TYR A 365 -13.88 -5.76 -18.80
CA TYR A 365 -15.12 -6.46 -19.10
C TYR A 365 -14.96 -7.27 -20.39
N HIS A 366 -15.35 -8.54 -20.35
CA HIS A 366 -15.37 -9.43 -21.50
C HIS A 366 -16.72 -10.12 -21.63
N SER A 367 -16.95 -10.87 -22.70
CA SER A 367 -18.18 -11.64 -22.82
C SER A 367 -18.30 -12.63 -21.66
N GLY A 368 -19.42 -12.61 -20.95
CA GLY A 368 -19.70 -13.53 -19.83
C GLY A 368 -18.95 -13.26 -18.52
N GLY A 369 -18.15 -12.19 -18.41
CA GLY A 369 -17.41 -11.92 -17.17
C GLY A 369 -16.55 -10.64 -17.16
N ALA A 370 -15.72 -10.53 -16.13
CA ALA A 370 -14.72 -9.49 -16.02
C ALA A 370 -13.44 -10.02 -15.39
N SER A 371 -12.32 -9.32 -15.57
CA SER A 371 -11.10 -9.55 -14.80
C SER A 371 -10.69 -8.33 -14.00
N THR A 372 -10.18 -8.56 -12.79
CA THR A 372 -9.62 -7.55 -11.88
C THR A 372 -8.16 -7.86 -11.58
N ASN A 373 -7.43 -6.83 -11.18
CA ASN A 373 -6.07 -6.97 -10.68
C ASN A 373 -5.95 -6.27 -9.32
N SER A 374 -5.52 -7.02 -8.33
CA SER A 374 -5.52 -6.60 -6.93
C SER A 374 -4.18 -6.84 -6.27
N ILE A 375 -3.91 -6.08 -5.22
CA ILE A 375 -2.79 -6.28 -4.30
C ILE A 375 -3.33 -6.50 -2.89
N VAL A 376 -2.74 -7.44 -2.17
CA VAL A 376 -3.15 -7.82 -0.82
C VAL A 376 -1.92 -7.98 0.05
N MET A 377 -1.94 -7.39 1.23
CA MET A 377 -0.78 -7.36 2.13
C MET A 377 -1.17 -7.62 3.58
N ARG A 378 -0.22 -8.16 4.33
CA ARG A 378 -0.32 -8.29 5.78
C ARG A 378 1.03 -7.99 6.44
N CYS A 379 1.06 -6.96 7.28
CA CYS A 379 2.26 -6.44 7.92
C CYS A 379 3.01 -7.52 8.71
N LYS A 380 2.35 -8.17 9.67
CA LYS A 380 2.94 -9.25 10.49
C LYS A 380 3.63 -10.38 9.73
N SER A 381 3.19 -10.67 8.51
CA SER A 381 3.79 -11.72 7.67
C SER A 381 4.77 -11.21 6.63
N GLY A 382 4.85 -9.89 6.43
CA GLY A 382 5.56 -9.25 5.31
C GLY A 382 5.09 -9.70 3.92
N THR A 383 3.98 -10.45 3.82
CA THR A 383 3.59 -11.06 2.55
C THR A 383 2.78 -10.09 1.71
N VAL A 384 3.28 -9.81 0.51
CA VAL A 384 2.58 -9.05 -0.55
C VAL A 384 2.14 -10.04 -1.62
N ARG A 385 0.86 -9.97 -2.01
CA ARG A 385 0.27 -10.81 -3.07
C ARG A 385 -0.30 -9.93 -4.15
N PHE A 386 0.05 -10.23 -5.40
CA PHE A 386 -0.67 -9.74 -6.56
C PHE A 386 -1.64 -10.83 -7.01
N ILE A 387 -2.91 -10.46 -7.19
CA ILE A 387 -3.99 -11.38 -7.53
C ILE A 387 -4.60 -10.90 -8.85
N GLU A 388 -4.73 -11.83 -9.80
CA GLU A 388 -5.54 -11.64 -10.99
C GLU A 388 -6.75 -12.57 -10.88
N THR A 389 -7.94 -11.98 -10.91
CA THR A 389 -9.20 -12.72 -10.72
C THR A 389 -10.03 -12.64 -12.00
N TYR A 390 -10.60 -13.78 -12.41
CA TYR A 390 -11.53 -13.88 -13.54
C TYR A 390 -12.93 -14.21 -13.03
N HIS A 391 -13.81 -13.21 -13.06
CA HIS A 391 -15.20 -13.30 -12.60
C HIS A 391 -16.10 -13.80 -13.73
N LYS A 392 -16.94 -14.80 -13.48
CA LYS A 392 -17.90 -15.35 -14.47
C LYS A 392 -19.33 -15.06 -14.03
N TRP A 393 -20.11 -14.32 -14.81
CA TRP A 393 -21.50 -13.95 -14.45
C TRP A 393 -22.47 -15.12 -14.42
N ALA A 394 -22.23 -16.14 -15.25
CA ALA A 394 -23.08 -17.32 -15.35
C ALA A 394 -23.07 -18.21 -14.09
N LYS A 395 -22.22 -17.90 -13.11
CA LYS A 395 -22.16 -18.61 -11.83
C LYS A 395 -22.31 -17.60 -10.68
N PRO A 396 -22.98 -17.96 -9.58
CA PRO A 396 -23.00 -17.12 -8.40
C PRO A 396 -21.57 -16.87 -7.91
N SER A 397 -21.21 -15.62 -7.72
CA SER A 397 -20.00 -15.20 -7.01
C SER A 397 -20.34 -13.98 -6.16
N VAL A 398 -19.53 -13.72 -5.15
CA VAL A 398 -19.71 -12.56 -4.25
C VAL A 398 -19.63 -11.24 -5.02
N THR A 399 -18.94 -11.24 -6.17
CA THR A 399 -18.84 -10.10 -7.08
C THR A 399 -20.00 -10.01 -8.09
N ASN A 400 -20.93 -10.97 -8.09
CA ASN A 400 -22.12 -11.01 -8.94
C ASN A 400 -23.41 -10.85 -8.13
N ILE A 401 -23.32 -10.35 -6.90
CA ILE A 401 -24.51 -10.12 -6.06
C ILE A 401 -25.30 -8.97 -6.70
N SER A 402 -26.54 -9.24 -7.09
CA SER A 402 -27.46 -8.21 -7.57
C SER A 402 -27.70 -7.16 -6.49
N LEU A 403 -27.77 -5.88 -6.89
CA LEU A 403 -28.16 -4.77 -6.00
C LEU A 403 -29.65 -4.81 -5.64
N ASP A 404 -30.45 -5.58 -6.39
CA ASP A 404 -31.88 -5.75 -6.15
C ASP A 404 -32.11 -6.74 -4.99
N ASP A 405 -32.25 -6.21 -3.77
CA ASP A 405 -32.66 -6.96 -2.57
C ASP A 405 -34.18 -7.32 -2.57
N SER A 406 -34.85 -7.32 -3.73
CA SER A 406 -36.28 -7.65 -3.84
C SER A 406 -36.59 -9.13 -4.11
N ASP A 407 -35.58 -9.99 -4.34
CA ASP A 407 -35.82 -11.32 -4.94
C ASP A 407 -35.27 -12.53 -4.16
N ASP A 408 -34.89 -12.35 -2.88
CA ASP A 408 -34.43 -13.46 -2.02
C ASP A 408 -35.54 -14.49 -1.68
N SER A 409 -36.80 -14.18 -2.00
CA SER A 409 -37.91 -15.15 -1.88
C SER A 409 -38.01 -16.12 -3.07
N ALA A 410 -37.40 -15.82 -4.22
CA ALA A 410 -37.54 -16.62 -5.43
C ALA A 410 -36.47 -17.72 -5.58
N ALA A 411 -35.30 -17.56 -4.92
CA ALA A 411 -34.20 -18.52 -4.99
C ALA A 411 -34.47 -19.79 -4.15
N VAL A 412 -35.25 -19.68 -3.07
CA VAL A 412 -35.60 -20.82 -2.20
C VAL A 412 -36.66 -21.73 -2.86
N ASN A 413 -37.60 -21.16 -3.62
CA ASN A 413 -38.67 -21.94 -4.24
C ASN A 413 -38.26 -22.72 -5.51
N ARG A 414 -37.13 -22.38 -6.15
CA ARG A 414 -36.66 -23.10 -7.34
C ARG A 414 -35.98 -24.44 -7.05
N ARG A 415 -35.69 -24.77 -5.78
CA ARG A 415 -35.17 -26.10 -5.38
C ARG A 415 -36.26 -27.17 -5.17
N MET A 416 -37.55 -26.81 -5.22
CA MET A 416 -38.66 -27.73 -4.94
C MET A 416 -39.42 -28.22 -6.18
N ASN A 417 -39.29 -27.59 -7.35
CA ASN A 417 -40.01 -28.00 -8.57
C ASN A 417 -39.05 -28.33 -9.72
N GLY A 418 -38.48 -29.53 -9.68
CA GLY A 418 -37.84 -30.14 -10.84
C GLY A 418 -38.84 -30.96 -11.65
N ASN A 419 -39.33 -30.41 -12.76
CA ASN A 419 -39.66 -31.18 -13.97
C ASN A 419 -40.06 -30.27 -15.14
N GLY A 420 -39.51 -30.52 -16.33
CA GLY A 420 -40.11 -30.06 -17.59
C GLY A 420 -39.15 -29.43 -18.61
N ASN A 421 -38.90 -30.18 -19.67
CA ASN A 421 -38.15 -29.84 -20.90
C ASN A 421 -38.38 -28.43 -21.47
N GLY A 422 -37.32 -27.85 -22.05
CA GLY A 422 -37.41 -26.78 -23.05
C GLY A 422 -36.05 -26.46 -23.66
N ALA A 423 -35.86 -26.83 -24.93
CA ALA A 423 -34.60 -26.76 -25.65
C ALA A 423 -34.39 -25.43 -26.41
N THR A 424 -33.11 -25.13 -26.68
CA THR A 424 -32.55 -24.21 -27.71
C THR A 424 -32.57 -22.70 -27.36
N ARG A 425 -31.57 -21.86 -27.67
CA ARG A 425 -30.47 -21.85 -28.66
C ARG A 425 -29.52 -20.68 -28.30
N GLY A 426 -28.21 -20.81 -28.58
CA GLY A 426 -27.28 -19.67 -28.55
C GLY A 426 -25.86 -19.99 -28.08
N ARG A 427 -25.14 -20.83 -28.83
CA ARG A 427 -23.68 -20.97 -28.66
C ARG A 427 -22.99 -19.76 -29.26
N GLY A 428 -22.68 -18.75 -28.43
CA GLY A 428 -21.58 -17.84 -28.71
C GLY A 428 -20.29 -18.53 -28.31
N ALA A 429 -19.43 -18.83 -29.29
CA ALA A 429 -18.08 -19.31 -29.04
C ALA A 429 -17.27 -18.19 -28.38
N GLY A 430 -17.38 -18.08 -27.05
CA GLY A 430 -16.41 -17.35 -26.26
C GLY A 430 -15.07 -18.04 -26.43
N GLN A 431 -14.10 -17.33 -27.01
CA GLN A 431 -12.71 -17.77 -26.99
C GLN A 431 -12.37 -18.19 -25.56
N ARG A 432 -11.86 -19.42 -25.41
CA ARG A 432 -11.26 -19.83 -24.14
C ARG A 432 -10.13 -18.85 -23.84
N PRO A 433 -10.01 -18.34 -22.59
CA PRO A 433 -8.85 -17.57 -22.23
C PRO A 433 -7.59 -18.45 -22.41
N PRO A 434 -6.41 -17.85 -22.66
CA PRO A 434 -5.21 -18.55 -23.14
C PRO A 434 -4.49 -19.39 -22.07
N TRP A 435 -5.21 -19.94 -21.10
CA TRP A 435 -4.67 -20.80 -20.04
C TRP A 435 -5.39 -22.14 -20.00
#